data_AF-A0A2G4FLS2-F1
#
_entry.id   AF-A0A2G4FLS2-F1
#
_cell.length_a   1.000
_cell.length_b   1.000
_cell.length_c   1.000
_cell.angle_alpha   90.00
_cell.angle_beta   90.00
_cell.angle_gamma   90.00
#
_symmetry.space_group_name_H-M   'P 1'
#
loop_
_entity.id
_entity.type
_entity.pdbx_description
1 polymer ?
#
loop_
_entity_poly.entity_id
_entity_poly.type
_entity_poly.pdbx_seq_one_letter_code
_entity_poly.pdbx_strand_id
1 'polypeptide(L)'
;MDQQEKPDSASPVEAQNKTQRAIADAPAPPDMTPMAWLKANAVFVFMLIFAVYYLYSNFGFEGVIKAGLVALGLGFVIFIHELGHFVAAKLCDVHVKTFSIGFGPALPGCSFKRGETQYMIGALPLGGYVSMVGEGSEADEGEEYPRSYKNKTVGQRMMIISAGVIMNVILGGICFIIVYRFHGVPRPPAVVWRVDSGSPAWQAGVKTGAAITQLGDVKNPTFDDLRLAVALSGHNTKIPFVFQ
;
A
#
# COMPACT_ATOMS: atom_id res chain seq x y z
N MET A 1 -0.48 -8.47 62.59
CA MET A 1 -1.20 -9.22 61.55
C MET A 1 -0.65 -8.72 60.23
N ASP A 2 0.44 -9.35 59.79
CA ASP A 2 1.07 -9.06 58.51
C ASP A 2 0.14 -9.52 57.39
N GLN A 3 -0.33 -8.58 56.57
CA GLN A 3 -0.95 -8.91 55.31
C GLN A 3 0.17 -9.22 54.32
N GLN A 4 0.35 -10.52 54.07
CA GLN A 4 1.24 -11.04 53.06
C GLN A 4 0.66 -10.70 51.68
N GLU A 5 1.23 -9.70 51.02
CA GLU A 5 0.87 -9.30 49.65
C GLU A 5 1.22 -10.45 48.70
N LYS A 6 0.20 -11.02 48.07
CA LYS A 6 0.31 -12.16 47.15
C LYS A 6 0.85 -11.64 45.81
N PRO A 7 1.93 -12.21 45.24
CA PRO A 7 2.45 -11.74 43.97
C PRO A 7 1.44 -12.03 42.85
N ASP A 8 1.12 -10.98 42.09
CA ASP A 8 0.14 -10.99 41.00
C ASP A 8 0.58 -11.98 39.91
N SER A 9 -0.12 -13.11 39.81
CA SER A 9 0.18 -14.13 38.81
C SER A 9 -0.37 -13.68 37.46
N ALA A 10 0.49 -13.14 36.60
CA ALA A 10 0.16 -12.76 35.22
C ALA A 10 -0.68 -13.85 34.54
N SER A 11 -1.80 -13.46 33.92
CA SER A 11 -2.74 -14.45 33.38
C SER A 11 -2.10 -15.23 32.21
N PRO A 12 -2.49 -16.50 31.96
CA PRO A 12 -1.91 -17.30 30.88
C PRO A 12 -2.03 -16.66 29.48
N VAL A 13 -3.08 -15.86 29.27
CA VAL A 13 -3.32 -15.09 28.04
C VAL A 13 -2.32 -13.94 27.90
N GLU A 14 -1.98 -13.30 29.00
CA GLU A 14 -1.02 -12.20 29.06
C GLU A 14 0.41 -12.70 28.85
N ALA A 15 0.75 -13.86 29.41
CA ALA A 15 2.01 -14.56 29.16
C ALA A 15 2.13 -15.01 27.69
N GLN A 16 1.05 -15.52 27.08
CA GLN A 16 1.03 -15.86 25.65
C GLN A 16 1.17 -14.64 24.75
N ASN A 17 0.46 -13.54 25.03
CA ASN A 17 0.58 -12.29 24.28
C ASN A 17 1.99 -11.69 24.40
N LYS A 18 2.59 -11.74 25.59
CA LYS A 18 3.95 -11.28 25.87
C LYS A 18 4.99 -12.14 25.14
N THR A 19 4.75 -13.45 25.02
CA THR A 19 5.61 -14.38 24.27
C THR A 19 5.51 -14.15 22.75
N GLN A 20 4.29 -13.98 22.22
CA GLN A 20 4.09 -13.67 20.80
C GLN A 20 4.70 -12.32 20.40
N ARG A 21 4.59 -11.31 21.27
CA ARG A 21 5.23 -10.00 21.07
C ARG A 21 6.74 -10.04 21.23
N ALA A 22 7.27 -10.81 22.17
CA ALA A 22 8.71 -11.02 22.31
C ALA A 22 9.33 -11.71 21.08
N ILE A 23 8.58 -12.59 20.40
CA ILE A 23 9.01 -13.21 19.13
C ILE A 23 8.94 -12.21 17.96
N ALA A 24 7.99 -11.27 17.99
CA ALA A 24 7.84 -10.22 16.98
C ALA A 24 8.84 -9.05 17.14
N ASP A 25 9.20 -8.72 18.39
CA ASP A 25 10.13 -7.64 18.77
C ASP A 25 11.57 -8.15 18.98
N ALA A 26 11.83 -9.46 18.92
CA ALA A 26 13.18 -9.98 19.05
C ALA A 26 14.02 -9.46 17.87
N PRO A 27 15.04 -8.61 18.11
CA PRO A 27 15.98 -8.28 17.05
C PRO A 27 16.59 -9.59 16.55
N ALA A 28 16.88 -9.68 15.24
CA ALA A 28 17.71 -10.76 14.74
C ALA A 28 18.94 -10.86 15.66
N PRO A 29 19.20 -12.02 16.28
CA PRO A 29 20.40 -12.18 17.11
C PRO A 29 21.60 -11.78 16.25
N PRO A 30 22.47 -10.87 16.75
CA PRO A 30 23.38 -10.04 15.93
C PRO A 30 24.47 -10.78 15.16
N ASP A 31 24.43 -12.11 15.08
CA ASP A 31 25.49 -12.98 14.60
C ASP A 31 25.03 -14.36 14.09
N MET A 32 23.71 -14.61 13.94
CA MET A 32 23.25 -15.93 13.48
C MET A 32 23.62 -16.20 12.02
N THR A 33 24.31 -17.32 11.79
CA THR A 33 24.58 -17.83 10.43
C THR A 33 23.26 -18.15 9.70
N PRO A 34 23.21 -18.07 8.35
CA PRO A 34 21.99 -18.38 7.60
C PRO A 34 21.42 -19.77 7.93
N MET A 35 22.28 -20.75 8.18
CA MET A 35 21.87 -22.10 8.55
C MET A 35 21.27 -22.18 9.96
N ALA A 36 21.78 -21.41 10.92
CA ALA A 36 21.19 -21.33 12.26
C ALA A 36 19.82 -20.66 12.22
N TRP A 37 19.68 -19.60 11.42
CA TRP A 37 18.40 -18.92 11.21
C TRP A 37 17.36 -19.83 10.54
N LEU A 38 17.75 -20.60 9.51
CA LEU A 38 16.87 -21.56 8.85
C LEU A 38 16.37 -22.63 9.82
N LYS A 39 17.24 -23.13 10.71
CA LYS A 39 16.87 -24.10 11.74
C LYS A 39 15.91 -23.49 12.77
N ALA A 40 16.19 -22.28 13.23
CA ALA A 40 15.34 -21.55 14.18
C ALA A 40 13.95 -21.26 13.60
N ASN A 41 13.85 -21.04 12.28
CA ASN A 41 12.62 -20.69 11.58
C ASN A 41 12.11 -21.81 10.65
N ALA A 42 12.47 -23.08 10.92
CA ALA A 42 12.22 -24.19 10.01
C ALA A 42 10.73 -24.38 9.67
N VAL A 43 9.84 -24.23 10.65
CA VAL A 43 8.39 -24.32 10.45
C VAL A 43 7.88 -23.22 9.52
N PHE A 44 8.35 -21.98 9.73
CA PHE A 44 8.00 -20.83 8.91
C PHE A 44 8.48 -21.01 7.46
N VAL A 45 9.73 -21.46 7.28
CA VAL A 45 10.31 -21.73 5.96
C VAL A 45 9.54 -22.85 5.25
N PHE A 46 9.16 -23.91 5.97
CA PHE A 46 8.35 -24.99 5.41
C PHE A 46 6.97 -24.49 4.94
N MET A 47 6.28 -23.67 5.75
CA MET A 47 5.00 -23.07 5.36
C MET A 47 5.14 -22.17 4.13
N LEU A 48 6.23 -21.39 4.04
CA LEU A 48 6.50 -20.52 2.89
C LEU A 48 6.72 -21.35 1.62
N ILE A 49 7.54 -22.41 1.70
CA ILE A 49 7.78 -23.32 0.57
C ILE A 49 6.48 -24.01 0.14
N PHE A 50 5.68 -24.49 1.09
CA PHE A 50 4.39 -25.11 0.80
C PHE A 50 3.43 -24.14 0.11
N ALA A 51 3.37 -22.88 0.57
CA ALA A 51 2.53 -21.86 -0.05
C ALA A 51 2.97 -21.54 -1.50
N VAL A 52 4.29 -21.42 -1.73
CA VAL A 52 4.83 -21.21 -3.08
C VAL A 52 4.56 -22.41 -3.98
N TYR A 53 4.74 -23.63 -3.46
CA TYR A 53 4.42 -24.86 -4.18
C TYR A 53 2.92 -24.96 -4.52
N TYR A 54 2.05 -24.60 -3.57
CA TYR A 54 0.60 -24.57 -3.79
C TYR A 54 0.20 -23.53 -4.86
N LEU A 55 0.81 -22.34 -4.84
CA LEU A 55 0.59 -21.35 -5.90
C LEU A 55 1.07 -21.86 -7.26
N TYR A 56 2.25 -22.47 -7.30
CA TYR A 56 2.81 -23.03 -8.52
C TYR A 56 1.95 -24.17 -9.10
N SER A 57 1.44 -25.07 -8.25
CA SER A 57 0.63 -26.20 -8.70
C SER A 57 -0.75 -25.78 -9.23
N ASN A 58 -1.33 -24.69 -8.72
CA ASN A 58 -2.64 -24.20 -9.16
C ASN A 58 -2.57 -23.18 -10.31
N PHE A 59 -1.53 -22.34 -10.36
CA PHE A 59 -1.46 -21.21 -11.30
C PHE A 59 -0.21 -21.19 -12.19
N GLY A 60 0.69 -22.18 -12.06
CA GLY A 60 1.93 -22.26 -12.80
C GLY A 60 2.93 -21.13 -12.49
N PHE A 61 3.99 -21.06 -13.29
CA PHE A 61 5.06 -20.07 -13.13
C PHE A 61 4.57 -18.62 -13.25
N GLU A 62 3.73 -18.35 -14.25
CA GLU A 62 3.11 -17.03 -14.47
C GLU A 62 2.33 -16.54 -13.26
N GLY A 63 1.56 -17.43 -12.61
CA GLY A 63 0.82 -17.10 -11.40
C GLY A 63 1.72 -16.71 -10.24
N VAL A 64 2.83 -17.44 -10.05
CA VAL A 64 3.81 -17.15 -9.00
C VAL A 64 4.47 -15.79 -9.23
N ILE A 65 4.85 -15.47 -10.46
CA ILE A 65 5.44 -14.15 -10.79
C ILE A 65 4.44 -13.02 -10.53
N LYS A 66 3.19 -13.17 -10.97
CA LYS A 66 2.14 -12.17 -10.73
C LYS A 66 1.87 -11.97 -9.24
N ALA A 67 1.80 -13.06 -8.47
CA ALA A 67 1.65 -12.99 -7.02
C ALA A 67 2.83 -12.26 -6.35
N GLY A 68 4.06 -12.55 -6.80
CA GLY A 68 5.26 -11.85 -6.33
C GLY A 68 5.23 -10.34 -6.63
N LEU A 69 4.81 -9.95 -7.84
CA LEU A 69 4.64 -8.54 -8.21
C LEU A 69 3.59 -7.83 -7.35
N VAL A 70 2.46 -8.49 -7.08
CA VAL A 70 1.43 -7.96 -6.18
C VAL A 70 1.97 -7.80 -4.77
N ALA A 71 2.68 -8.81 -4.24
CA ALA A 71 3.28 -8.75 -2.92
C ALA A 71 4.33 -7.63 -2.80
N LEU A 72 5.14 -7.42 -3.84
CA LEU A 72 6.10 -6.32 -3.91
C LEU A 72 5.39 -4.96 -3.95
N GLY A 73 4.38 -4.80 -4.80
CA GLY A 73 3.59 -3.56 -4.89
C GLY A 73 2.88 -3.23 -3.57
N LEU A 74 2.25 -4.22 -2.95
CA LEU A 74 1.61 -4.07 -1.65
C LEU A 74 2.63 -3.74 -0.56
N GLY A 75 3.77 -4.44 -0.54
CA GLY A 75 4.87 -4.18 0.38
C GLY A 75 5.43 -2.76 0.24
N PHE A 76 5.51 -2.24 -0.98
CA PHE A 76 5.95 -0.86 -1.24
C PHE A 76 4.95 0.17 -0.70
N VAL A 77 3.64 -0.04 -0.90
CA VAL A 77 2.60 0.83 -0.33
C VAL A 77 2.64 0.82 1.20
N ILE A 78 2.78 -0.37 1.81
CA ILE A 78 2.90 -0.49 3.26
C ILE A 78 4.19 0.18 3.76
N PHE A 79 5.31 0.00 3.06
CA PHE A 79 6.56 0.69 3.42
C PHE A 79 6.41 2.21 3.51
N ILE A 80 5.74 2.82 2.53
CA ILE A 80 5.49 4.26 2.54
C ILE A 80 4.51 4.67 3.66
N HIS A 81 3.53 3.81 3.96
CA HIS A 81 2.63 4.00 5.10
C HIS A 81 3.38 4.04 6.44
N GLU A 82 4.19 3.01 6.72
CA GLU A 82 4.99 2.91 7.94
C GLU A 82 6.02 4.05 8.02
N LEU A 83 6.60 4.45 6.88
CA LEU A 83 7.50 5.59 6.81
C LEU A 83 6.79 6.89 7.25
N GLY A 84 5.50 7.05 6.92
CA GLY A 84 4.69 8.17 7.38
C GLY A 84 4.58 8.23 8.91
N HIS A 85 4.21 7.11 9.53
CA HIS A 85 4.17 7.00 10.99
C HIS A 85 5.54 7.29 11.62
N PHE A 86 6.61 6.71 11.07
CA PHE A 86 7.97 6.88 11.55
C PHE A 86 8.43 8.34 11.50
N VAL A 87 8.24 9.01 10.35
CA VAL A 87 8.62 10.41 10.17
C VAL A 87 7.83 11.31 11.12
N ALA A 88 6.51 11.13 11.21
CA ALA A 88 5.68 11.92 12.12
C ALA A 88 6.05 11.71 13.59
N ALA A 89 6.36 10.48 13.99
CA ALA A 89 6.81 10.16 15.34
C ALA A 89 8.12 10.87 15.67
N LYS A 90 9.11 10.83 14.77
CA LYS A 90 10.39 11.52 14.94
C LYS A 90 10.23 13.05 14.97
N LEU A 91 9.34 13.62 14.15
CA LEU A 91 9.03 15.06 14.14
C LEU A 91 8.32 15.50 15.43
N CYS A 92 7.48 14.66 16.03
CA CYS A 92 6.83 14.91 17.32
C CYS A 92 7.73 14.58 18.52
N ASP A 93 9.00 14.25 18.28
CA ASP A 93 9.98 13.86 19.29
C ASP A 93 9.54 12.65 20.13
N VAL A 94 8.97 11.63 19.46
CA VAL A 94 8.63 10.33 20.06
C VAL A 94 9.76 9.35 19.83
N HIS A 95 10.11 8.59 20.88
CA HIS A 95 11.09 7.53 20.76
C HIS A 95 10.51 6.32 20.03
N VAL A 96 11.04 6.07 18.83
CA VAL A 96 10.73 4.87 18.04
C VAL A 96 11.77 3.80 18.36
N LYS A 97 11.30 2.68 18.92
CA LYS A 97 12.12 1.51 19.25
C LYS A 97 12.52 0.76 18.00
N THR A 98 11.54 0.47 17.15
CA THR A 98 11.70 -0.44 16.02
C THR A 98 10.95 0.08 14.81
N PHE A 99 11.62 0.04 13.66
CA PHE A 99 11.04 0.25 12.34
C PHE A 99 11.28 -1.02 11.52
N SER A 100 10.22 -1.78 11.25
CA SER A 100 10.29 -3.04 10.49
C SER A 100 9.62 -2.88 9.14
N ILE A 101 10.32 -3.32 8.08
CA ILE A 101 9.74 -3.50 6.75
C ILE A 101 9.48 -5.00 6.59
N GLY A 102 8.22 -5.39 6.47
CA GLY A 102 7.81 -6.79 6.45
C GLY A 102 7.54 -7.38 7.83
N PHE A 103 6.94 -8.56 7.83
CA PHE A 103 6.62 -9.35 9.02
C PHE A 103 7.49 -10.60 9.14
N GLY A 104 7.44 -11.17 10.34
CA GLY A 104 8.12 -12.42 10.66
C GLY A 104 9.58 -12.20 11.07
N PRO A 105 10.36 -13.28 11.14
CA PRO A 105 11.75 -13.20 11.58
C PRO A 105 12.56 -12.28 10.67
N ALA A 106 13.32 -11.38 11.28
CA ALA A 106 14.25 -10.52 10.55
C ALA A 106 15.26 -11.37 9.78
N LEU A 107 15.48 -11.03 8.51
CA LEU A 107 16.41 -11.75 7.66
C LEU A 107 17.85 -11.62 8.22
N PRO A 108 18.67 -12.67 8.13
CA PRO A 108 20.07 -12.63 8.57
C PRO A 108 20.81 -11.44 7.95
N GLY A 109 21.46 -10.62 8.77
CA GLY A 109 22.20 -9.42 8.33
C GLY A 109 21.33 -8.22 7.91
N CYS A 110 19.99 -8.34 7.94
CA CYS A 110 19.07 -7.26 7.55
C CYS A 110 18.46 -6.55 8.76
N SER A 111 19.21 -6.47 9.85
CA SER A 111 18.83 -5.78 11.09
C SER A 111 20.01 -4.93 11.57
N PHE A 112 19.78 -3.64 11.79
CA PHE A 112 20.81 -2.74 12.29
C PHE A 112 20.21 -1.66 13.19
N LYS A 113 20.96 -1.23 14.19
CA LYS A 113 20.57 -0.13 15.06
C LYS A 113 21.20 1.16 14.56
N ARG A 114 20.41 2.21 14.36
CA ARG A 114 20.90 3.55 14.05
C ARG A 114 20.36 4.55 15.06
N GLY A 115 21.24 5.06 15.90
CA GLY A 115 20.88 5.88 17.05
C GLY A 115 20.07 5.05 18.05
N GLU A 116 18.84 5.50 18.30
CA GLU A 116 17.93 4.86 19.24
C GLU A 116 16.97 3.85 18.60
N THR A 117 16.86 3.85 17.27
CA THR A 117 15.90 3.03 16.52
C THR A 117 16.57 1.80 15.91
N GLN A 118 15.93 0.65 16.11
CA GLN A 118 16.24 -0.61 15.45
C GLN A 118 15.54 -0.65 14.09
N TYR A 119 16.30 -0.86 13.02
CA TYR A 119 15.78 -1.06 11.67
C TYR A 119 15.89 -2.54 11.33
N MET A 120 14.84 -3.14 10.77
CA MET A 120 14.91 -4.51 10.30
C MET A 120 14.05 -4.77 9.05
N ILE A 121 14.44 -5.80 8.30
CA ILE A 121 13.68 -6.32 7.17
C ILE A 121 13.23 -7.74 7.51
N GLY A 122 11.91 -7.93 7.62
CA GLY A 122 11.26 -9.22 7.88
C GLY A 122 11.22 -10.12 6.64
N ALA A 123 11.07 -11.42 6.88
CA ALA A 123 11.03 -12.41 5.80
C ALA A 123 9.78 -12.32 4.90
N LEU A 124 8.66 -11.78 5.41
CA LEU A 124 7.44 -11.58 4.62
C LEU A 124 7.31 -10.11 4.18
N PRO A 125 7.19 -9.83 2.87
CA PRO A 125 7.01 -8.45 2.37
C PRO A 125 5.60 -7.89 2.62
N LEU A 126 4.67 -8.70 3.16
CA LEU A 126 3.26 -8.36 3.36
C LEU A 126 3.02 -7.62 4.68
N GLY A 127 3.72 -6.51 4.90
CA GLY A 127 3.58 -5.79 6.17
C GLY A 127 4.73 -4.88 6.56
N GLY A 128 4.69 -4.48 7.81
CA GLY A 128 5.66 -3.63 8.49
C GLY A 128 5.06 -3.14 9.79
N TYR A 129 5.88 -2.57 10.65
CA TYR A 129 5.38 -1.90 11.85
C TYR A 129 6.38 -0.87 12.37
N VAL A 130 5.84 0.16 13.02
CA VAL A 130 6.59 1.13 13.82
C VAL A 130 6.23 0.95 15.28
N SER A 131 7.19 0.52 16.10
CA SER A 131 7.00 0.34 17.54
C SER A 131 7.49 1.58 18.28
N MET A 132 6.59 2.29 18.94
CA MET A 132 6.89 3.49 19.72
C MET A 132 6.79 3.23 21.23
N VAL A 133 7.64 3.90 22.01
CA VAL A 133 7.54 3.86 23.48
C VAL A 133 6.15 4.37 23.90
N GLY A 134 5.42 3.55 24.66
CA GLY A 134 4.09 3.90 25.17
C GLY A 134 2.92 3.59 24.22
N GLU A 135 3.13 3.02 23.04
CA GLU A 135 2.05 2.64 22.12
C GLU A 135 1.47 1.23 22.38
N GLY A 136 2.13 0.42 23.22
CA GLY A 136 1.85 -1.02 23.33
C GLY A 136 1.63 -1.60 24.74
N SER A 137 2.70 -1.84 25.50
CA SER A 137 2.68 -2.72 26.69
C SER A 137 2.82 -1.96 28.02
N GLU A 138 2.24 -2.53 29.08
CA GLU A 138 2.47 -2.06 30.46
C GLU A 138 3.94 -2.22 30.90
N ALA A 139 4.72 -3.05 30.20
CA ALA A 139 6.16 -3.17 30.43
C ALA A 139 6.96 -1.92 30.02
N ASP A 140 6.35 -0.99 29.27
CA ASP A 140 6.91 0.35 28.99
C ASP A 140 6.48 1.41 30.01
N GLU A 141 5.66 1.06 30.99
CA GLU A 141 5.07 1.99 31.96
C GLU A 141 5.94 2.20 33.20
N GLY A 142 7.09 1.52 33.28
CA GLY A 142 8.02 1.61 34.40
C GLY A 142 8.84 2.90 34.49
N GLU A 143 8.87 3.72 33.44
CA GLU A 143 9.53 5.03 33.48
C GLU A 143 8.67 6.03 32.70
N GLU A 144 8.39 7.17 33.32
CA GLU A 144 7.73 8.34 32.74
C GLU A 144 8.63 8.93 31.65
N TYR A 145 8.77 8.21 30.53
CA TYR A 145 9.72 8.57 29.49
C TYR A 145 9.23 9.86 28.83
N PRO A 146 9.99 10.98 28.88
CA PRO A 146 9.51 12.28 28.38
C PRO A 146 9.22 12.25 26.87
N ARG A 147 9.82 11.30 26.15
CA ARG A 147 9.62 11.04 24.71
C ARG A 147 8.64 9.90 24.42
N SER A 148 7.80 9.54 25.38
CA SER A 148 6.73 8.54 25.21
C SER A 148 5.58 9.08 24.36
N TYR A 149 5.00 8.21 23.53
CA TYR A 149 3.81 8.50 22.73
C TYR A 149 2.63 8.97 23.58
N LYS A 150 2.41 8.35 24.75
CA LYS A 150 1.31 8.71 25.68
C LYS A 150 1.45 10.14 26.22
N ASN A 151 2.69 10.61 26.39
CA ASN A 151 2.99 11.94 26.94
C ASN A 151 2.86 13.08 25.91
N LYS A 152 2.64 12.76 24.63
CA LYS A 152 2.43 13.78 23.59
C LYS A 152 1.00 14.31 23.60
N THR A 153 0.83 15.52 23.09
CA THR A 153 -0.50 16.15 22.97
C THR A 153 -1.40 15.34 22.04
N VAL A 154 -2.73 15.47 22.20
CA VAL A 154 -3.72 14.80 21.35
C VAL A 154 -3.47 15.11 19.87
N GLY A 155 -3.15 16.36 19.53
CA GLY A 155 -2.86 16.77 18.15
C GLY A 155 -1.65 16.06 17.55
N GLN A 156 -0.56 15.92 18.32
CA GLN A 156 0.63 15.18 17.88
C GLN A 156 0.34 13.69 17.68
N ARG A 157 -0.42 13.08 18.59
CA ARG A 157 -0.84 11.67 18.45
C ARG A 157 -1.71 11.46 17.21
N MET A 158 -2.66 12.36 16.97
CA MET A 158 -3.51 12.33 15.77
C MET A 158 -2.69 12.52 14.49
N MET A 159 -1.68 13.41 14.50
CA MET A 159 -0.75 13.57 13.38
C MET A 159 0.01 12.26 13.11
N ILE A 160 0.56 11.63 14.15
CA ILE A 160 1.31 10.37 14.02
C ILE A 160 0.42 9.27 13.44
N ILE A 161 -0.78 9.06 13.97
CA ILE A 161 -1.71 8.02 13.48
C ILE A 161 -2.20 8.32 12.05
N SER A 162 -2.45 9.58 11.70
CA SER A 162 -2.92 9.91 10.36
C SER A 162 -1.81 9.98 9.30
N ALA A 163 -0.55 10.13 9.70
CA ALA A 163 0.58 10.32 8.79
C ALA A 163 0.75 9.16 7.80
N GLY A 164 0.53 7.91 8.23
CA GLY A 164 0.60 6.77 7.32
C GLY A 164 -0.43 6.83 6.19
N VAL A 165 -1.68 7.21 6.51
CA VAL A 165 -2.73 7.38 5.50
C VAL A 165 -2.43 8.55 4.57
N ILE A 166 -2.00 9.69 5.13
CA ILE A 166 -1.64 10.88 4.35
C ILE A 166 -0.52 10.57 3.36
N MET A 167 0.51 9.84 3.78
CA MET A 167 1.61 9.43 2.90
C MET A 167 1.14 8.52 1.76
N ASN A 168 0.20 7.60 2.01
CA ASN A 168 -0.37 6.78 0.95
C ASN A 168 -1.23 7.57 -0.03
N VAL A 169 -1.97 8.58 0.43
CA VAL A 169 -2.72 9.50 -0.45
C VAL A 169 -1.74 10.28 -1.34
N ILE A 170 -0.65 10.80 -0.77
CA ILE A 170 0.40 11.48 -1.53
C ILE A 170 1.03 10.54 -2.55
N LEU A 171 1.38 9.32 -2.14
CA LEU A 171 1.92 8.28 -3.04
C LEU A 171 0.96 7.99 -4.19
N GLY A 172 -0.33 7.81 -3.89
CA GLY A 172 -1.37 7.61 -4.89
C GLY A 172 -1.45 8.75 -5.89
N GLY A 173 -1.39 10.00 -5.42
CA GLY A 173 -1.33 11.18 -6.29
C GLY A 173 -0.10 11.20 -7.20
N ILE A 174 1.08 10.90 -6.66
CA ILE A 174 2.33 10.81 -7.43
C ILE A 174 2.24 9.69 -8.48
N CYS A 175 1.81 8.49 -8.08
CA CYS A 175 1.62 7.36 -8.99
C CYS A 175 0.61 7.71 -10.10
N PHE A 176 -0.50 8.37 -9.76
CA PHE A 176 -1.49 8.82 -10.74
C PHE A 176 -0.87 9.76 -11.78
N ILE A 177 -0.13 10.79 -11.31
CA ILE A 177 0.56 11.73 -12.20
C ILE A 177 1.55 11.00 -13.13
N ILE A 178 2.37 10.11 -12.58
CA ILE A 178 3.36 9.34 -13.35
C ILE A 178 2.66 8.48 -14.41
N VAL A 179 1.66 7.68 -14.02
CA VAL A 179 0.97 6.77 -14.94
C VAL A 179 0.30 7.55 -16.06
N TYR A 180 -0.44 8.62 -15.75
CA TYR A 180 -1.12 9.43 -16.77
C TYR A 180 -0.14 10.19 -17.66
N ARG A 181 1.01 10.62 -17.13
CA ARG A 181 2.02 11.34 -17.89
C ARG A 181 2.77 10.46 -18.89
N PHE A 182 3.00 9.18 -18.57
CA PHE A 182 3.78 8.27 -19.41
C PHE A 182 2.94 7.32 -20.25
N HIS A 183 1.82 6.81 -19.73
CA HIS A 183 0.93 5.90 -20.47
C HIS A 183 -0.27 6.60 -21.11
N GLY A 184 -0.57 7.84 -20.70
CA GLY A 184 -1.75 8.55 -21.17
C GLY A 184 -3.04 7.88 -20.73
N VAL A 185 -4.15 8.34 -21.31
CA VAL A 185 -5.46 7.69 -21.17
C VAL A 185 -5.92 7.31 -22.57
N PRO A 186 -6.01 6.01 -22.90
CA PRO A 186 -6.60 5.60 -24.17
C PRO A 186 -8.06 6.02 -24.16
N ARG A 187 -8.41 6.98 -25.03
CA ARG A 187 -9.81 7.37 -25.23
C ARG A 187 -10.36 6.58 -26.42
N PRO A 188 -11.51 5.90 -26.26
CA PRO A 188 -12.11 5.19 -27.37
C PRO A 188 -12.48 6.20 -28.47
N PRO A 189 -12.18 5.90 -29.75
CA PRO A 189 -12.53 6.78 -30.84
C PRO A 189 -14.05 6.91 -30.96
N ALA A 190 -14.51 8.04 -31.50
CA ALA A 190 -15.90 8.25 -31.81
C ALA A 190 -16.37 7.35 -32.98
N VAL A 191 -16.83 6.14 -32.65
CA VAL A 191 -17.39 5.21 -33.62
C VAL A 191 -18.91 5.30 -33.62
N VAL A 192 -19.49 5.38 -34.81
CA VAL A 192 -20.94 5.44 -34.99
C VAL A 192 -21.55 4.07 -34.76
N TRP A 193 -22.28 3.89 -33.65
CA TRP A 193 -22.92 2.60 -33.34
C TRP A 193 -24.12 2.28 -34.23
N ARG A 194 -24.97 3.27 -34.51
CA ARG A 194 -26.19 3.10 -35.32
C ARG A 194 -26.56 4.41 -36.01
N VAL A 195 -27.04 4.29 -37.24
CA VAL A 195 -27.60 5.40 -38.01
C VAL A 195 -29.07 5.09 -38.31
N ASP A 196 -29.99 5.92 -37.82
CA ASP A 196 -31.42 5.73 -38.08
C ASP A 196 -31.80 6.21 -39.48
N SER A 197 -32.65 5.44 -40.16
CA SER A 197 -33.13 5.72 -41.51
C SER A 197 -33.80 7.10 -41.58
N GLY A 198 -33.39 7.92 -42.55
CA GLY A 198 -33.94 9.27 -42.75
C GLY A 198 -33.32 10.36 -41.86
N SER A 199 -32.47 10.00 -40.89
CA SER A 199 -31.74 10.97 -40.06
C SER A 199 -30.77 11.84 -40.89
N PRO A 200 -30.35 13.03 -40.40
CA PRO A 200 -29.33 13.83 -41.06
C PRO A 200 -28.02 13.07 -41.33
N ALA A 201 -27.62 12.18 -40.41
CA ALA A 201 -26.44 11.32 -40.58
C ALA A 201 -26.64 10.29 -41.70
N TRP A 202 -27.84 9.72 -41.84
CA TRP A 202 -28.19 8.84 -42.97
C TRP A 202 -28.12 9.58 -44.30
N GLN A 203 -28.66 10.79 -44.37
CA GLN A 203 -28.63 11.63 -45.57
C GLN A 203 -27.21 12.07 -45.94
N ALA A 204 -26.33 12.22 -44.95
CA ALA A 204 -24.91 12.50 -45.14
C ALA A 204 -24.07 11.25 -45.53
N GLY A 205 -24.70 10.08 -45.64
CA GLY A 205 -24.02 8.83 -46.05
C GLY A 205 -23.17 8.17 -44.97
N VAL A 206 -23.35 8.56 -43.71
CA VAL A 206 -22.65 7.95 -42.57
C VAL A 206 -23.11 6.51 -42.41
N LYS A 207 -22.16 5.58 -42.30
CA LYS A 207 -22.45 4.15 -42.09
C LYS A 207 -22.31 3.78 -40.62
N THR A 208 -23.08 2.79 -40.20
CA THR A 208 -22.84 2.09 -38.93
C THR A 208 -21.43 1.51 -38.92
N GLY A 209 -20.69 1.73 -37.83
CA GLY A 209 -19.30 1.34 -37.66
C GLY A 209 -18.28 2.36 -38.17
N ALA A 210 -18.71 3.46 -38.80
CA ALA A 210 -17.79 4.50 -39.27
C ALA A 210 -17.12 5.20 -38.08
N ALA A 211 -15.80 5.40 -38.18
CA ALA A 211 -15.04 6.15 -37.19
C ALA A 211 -14.97 7.62 -37.60
N ILE A 212 -15.37 8.51 -36.71
CA ILE A 212 -15.28 9.96 -36.94
C ILE A 212 -13.83 10.37 -36.67
N THR A 213 -13.12 10.74 -37.73
CA THR A 213 -11.69 11.08 -37.69
C THR A 213 -11.45 12.56 -37.44
N GLN A 214 -12.45 13.42 -37.73
CA GLN A 214 -12.37 14.85 -37.50
C GLN A 214 -13.75 15.46 -37.22
N LEU A 215 -13.80 16.43 -36.31
CA LEU A 215 -14.99 17.22 -35.95
C LEU A 215 -14.58 18.70 -35.88
N GLY A 216 -14.92 19.49 -36.90
CA GLY A 216 -14.38 20.86 -37.05
C GLY A 216 -12.85 20.86 -37.02
N ASP A 217 -12.27 21.57 -36.05
CA ASP A 217 -10.81 21.63 -35.85
C ASP A 217 -10.26 20.48 -34.97
N VAL A 218 -11.13 19.68 -34.34
CA VAL A 218 -10.72 18.59 -33.45
C VAL A 218 -10.40 17.33 -34.27
N LYS A 219 -9.15 16.88 -34.18
CA LYS A 219 -8.67 15.63 -34.78
C LYS A 219 -8.83 14.46 -33.81
N ASN A 220 -9.21 13.29 -34.31
CA ASN A 220 -9.52 12.10 -33.50
C ASN A 220 -10.50 12.40 -32.35
N PRO A 221 -11.70 12.92 -32.66
CA PRO A 221 -12.67 13.27 -31.65
C PRO A 221 -13.12 12.04 -30.87
N THR A 222 -13.41 12.27 -29.59
CA THR A 222 -14.02 11.29 -28.70
C THR A 222 -15.52 11.50 -28.67
N PHE A 223 -16.26 10.51 -28.14
CA PHE A 223 -17.71 10.63 -28.03
C PHE A 223 -18.13 11.84 -27.18
N ASP A 224 -17.33 12.22 -26.17
CA ASP A 224 -17.57 13.40 -25.35
C ASP A 224 -17.44 14.71 -26.15
N ASP A 225 -16.47 14.79 -27.07
CA ASP A 225 -16.29 15.94 -27.96
C ASP A 225 -17.49 16.10 -28.90
N LEU A 226 -18.02 14.99 -29.43
CA LEU A 226 -19.24 15.00 -30.22
C LEU A 226 -20.45 15.44 -29.41
N ARG A 227 -20.62 14.89 -28.21
CA ARG A 227 -21.74 15.24 -27.34
C ARG A 227 -21.73 16.73 -27.01
N LEU A 228 -20.56 17.28 -26.69
CA LEU A 228 -20.39 18.71 -26.41
C LEU A 228 -20.66 19.55 -27.66
N ALA A 229 -20.12 19.18 -28.82
CA ALA A 229 -20.35 19.90 -30.07
C ALA A 229 -21.84 19.94 -30.46
N VAL A 230 -22.55 18.82 -30.32
CA VAL A 230 -24.00 18.75 -30.58
C VAL A 230 -24.77 19.59 -29.56
N ALA A 231 -24.43 19.53 -28.27
CA ALA A 231 -25.10 20.29 -27.23
C ALA A 231 -24.93 21.81 -27.37
N LEU A 232 -23.78 22.26 -27.87
CA LEU A 232 -23.50 23.68 -28.15
C LEU A 232 -24.05 24.15 -29.50
N SER A 233 -24.47 23.23 -30.37
CA SER A 233 -24.99 23.58 -31.70
C SER A 233 -26.46 24.03 -31.61
N GLY A 234 -26.76 25.16 -32.25
CA GLY A 234 -28.13 25.64 -32.39
C GLY A 234 -28.97 24.76 -33.33
N HIS A 235 -30.28 24.90 -33.24
CA HIS A 235 -31.21 24.18 -34.11
C HIS A 235 -30.87 24.44 -35.59
N ASN A 236 -30.76 23.38 -36.39
CA ASN A 236 -30.40 23.41 -37.82
C ASN A 236 -28.95 23.85 -38.16
N THR A 237 -28.04 23.90 -37.17
CA THR A 237 -26.62 24.16 -37.42
C THR A 237 -25.95 22.92 -37.99
N LYS A 238 -25.24 23.05 -39.12
CA LYS A 238 -24.46 21.95 -39.70
C LYS A 238 -23.15 21.80 -38.96
N ILE A 239 -22.89 20.60 -38.43
CA ILE A 239 -21.63 20.27 -37.77
C ILE A 239 -20.71 19.63 -38.81
N PRO A 240 -19.55 20.22 -39.13
CA PRO A 240 -18.60 19.62 -40.06
C PRO A 240 -17.87 18.44 -39.39
N PHE A 241 -17.94 17.26 -40.00
CA PHE A 241 -17.20 16.09 -39.54
C PHE A 241 -16.70 15.23 -40.72
N VAL A 242 -15.64 14.49 -40.49
CA VAL A 242 -15.05 13.53 -41.45
C VAL A 242 -15.12 12.15 -40.82
N PHE A 243 -15.50 11.15 -41.62
CA PHE A 243 -15.64 9.76 -41.19
C PHE A 243 -14.94 8.81 -42.16
N GLN A 244 -14.50 7.67 -41.63
CA GLN A 244 -13.87 6.57 -42.37
C GLN A 244 -14.58 5.24 -42.09
#